data_AF-A0A022RKK5-F1
#
_entry.id   AF-A0A022RKK5-F1
#
_cell.length_a   1.000
_cell.length_b   1.000
_cell.length_c   1.000
_cell.angle_alpha   90.00
_cell.angle_beta   90.00
_cell.angle_gamma   90.00
#
_symmetry.space_group_name_H-M   'P 1'
#
loop_
_entity.id
_entity.type
_entity.pdbx_description
1 polymer ?
#
loop_
_entity_poly.entity_id
_entity_poly.type
_entity_poly.pdbx_seq_one_letter_code
_entity_poly.pdbx_strand_id
1 'polypeptide(L)'
;MDQRKKKKIAIVSVCSLILVAMVVALVIGGTENEEEDTVPDVSSSQKAISSICETTDYQQTCMNSLAGHNSTNPKDLIEVAFQAAVNYINQAAENSSTLQHLETDPMAKSALQVCQDLANRAINDLQRSFAKFSNFDIINVDDILLDLKIWL
;
A
#
# COMPACT_ATOMS: atom_id res chain seq x y z
N MET A 1 21.12 -39.66 33.16
CA MET A 1 20.35 -39.05 32.05
C MET A 1 19.28 -38.14 32.63
N ASP A 2 19.44 -36.83 32.44
CA ASP A 2 18.71 -35.75 33.13
C ASP A 2 17.19 -35.67 32.89
N GLN A 3 16.44 -35.56 33.99
CA GLN A 3 14.99 -35.27 34.03
C GLN A 3 14.61 -33.91 33.41
N ARG A 4 15.58 -32.98 33.25
CA ARG A 4 15.36 -31.65 32.64
C ARG A 4 15.08 -31.72 31.13
N LYS A 5 15.55 -32.75 30.44
CA LYS A 5 15.31 -32.92 28.99
C LYS A 5 13.89 -33.39 28.68
N LYS A 6 13.26 -34.17 29.58
CA LYS A 6 11.89 -34.70 29.39
C LYS A 6 10.82 -33.60 29.43
N LYS A 7 10.95 -32.58 30.29
CA LYS A 7 10.03 -31.43 30.34
C LYS A 7 10.09 -30.55 29.09
N LYS A 8 11.27 -30.38 28.50
CA LYS A 8 11.46 -29.58 27.27
C LYS A 8 10.89 -30.28 26.04
N ILE A 9 10.98 -31.61 25.97
CA ILE A 9 10.44 -32.41 24.86
C ILE A 9 8.89 -32.44 24.89
N ALA A 10 8.29 -32.48 26.08
CA ALA A 10 6.84 -32.43 26.23
C ALA A 10 6.23 -31.08 25.79
N ILE A 11 6.94 -29.96 26.03
CA ILE A 11 6.46 -28.62 25.68
C ILE A 11 6.49 -28.37 24.16
N VAL A 12 7.52 -28.85 23.46
CA VAL A 12 7.65 -28.65 22.00
C VAL A 12 6.58 -29.45 21.22
N SER A 13 6.16 -30.60 21.74
CA SER A 13 5.14 -31.44 21.10
C SER A 13 3.73 -30.83 21.13
N VAL A 14 3.39 -30.03 22.14
CA VAL A 14 2.05 -29.44 22.28
C VAL A 14 1.89 -28.21 21.37
N CYS A 15 2.95 -27.40 21.20
CA CYS A 15 2.91 -26.21 20.34
C CYS A 15 2.71 -26.55 18.86
N SER A 16 3.24 -27.69 18.39
CA SER A 16 3.09 -28.11 16.99
C SER A 16 1.64 -28.46 16.61
N LEU A 17 0.86 -29.02 17.55
CA LEU A 17 -0.55 -29.37 17.29
C LEU A 17 -1.47 -28.14 17.27
N ILE A 18 -1.18 -27.12 18.09
CA ILE A 18 -1.95 -25.87 18.13
C ILE A 18 -1.81 -25.10 16.81
N LEU A 19 -0.61 -25.09 16.21
CA LEU A 19 -0.38 -24.40 14.94
C LEU A 19 -1.15 -25.04 13.77
N VAL A 20 -1.29 -26.37 13.75
CA VAL A 20 -2.03 -27.06 12.67
C VAL A 20 -3.54 -26.84 12.79
N ALA A 21 -4.09 -26.74 14.01
CA ALA A 21 -5.51 -26.47 14.22
C ALA A 21 -5.94 -25.06 13.76
N MET A 22 -5.05 -24.07 13.89
CA MET A 22 -5.32 -22.68 13.48
C MET A 22 -5.44 -22.51 11.96
N VAL A 23 -4.76 -23.37 11.18
CA VAL A 23 -4.81 -23.34 9.71
C VAL A 23 -6.10 -23.97 9.16
N VAL A 24 -6.68 -24.95 9.85
CA VAL A 24 -7.93 -25.62 9.42
C VAL A 24 -9.17 -24.78 9.73
N ALA A 25 -9.14 -23.95 10.78
CA ALA A 25 -10.26 -23.03 11.08
C ALA A 25 -10.44 -21.94 10.01
N LEU A 26 -9.38 -21.57 9.28
CA LEU A 26 -9.43 -20.56 8.22
C LEU A 26 -10.08 -21.06 6.92
N VAL A 27 -10.25 -22.38 6.74
CA VAL A 27 -10.78 -22.96 5.49
C VAL A 27 -12.26 -23.34 5.55
N ILE A 28 -12.94 -23.27 6.71
CA ILE A 28 -14.35 -23.74 6.84
C ILE A 28 -15.29 -22.68 7.46
N GLY A 29 -14.76 -21.59 8.02
CA GLY A 29 -15.58 -20.55 8.67
C GLY A 29 -16.16 -19.51 7.71
N GLY A 30 -16.96 -19.93 6.73
CA GLY A 30 -17.78 -19.04 5.91
C GLY A 30 -19.25 -19.20 6.28
N THR A 31 -19.76 -18.36 7.18
CA THR A 31 -21.20 -18.19 7.40
C THR A 31 -21.65 -16.92 6.69
N GLU A 32 -22.45 -17.09 5.65
CA GLU A 32 -23.33 -16.06 5.09
C GLU A 32 -24.26 -15.55 6.20
N ASN A 33 -24.47 -14.23 6.26
CA ASN A 33 -25.81 -13.63 6.27
C ASN A 33 -25.74 -12.09 6.25
N GLU A 34 -26.62 -11.58 5.40
CA GLU A 34 -27.43 -10.35 5.50
C GLU A 34 -26.78 -8.98 5.22
N GLU A 35 -27.43 -8.32 4.25
CA GLU A 35 -27.26 -6.94 3.84
C GLU A 35 -27.61 -5.98 4.99
N GLU A 36 -26.63 -5.20 5.43
CA GLU A 36 -26.81 -4.00 6.24
C GLU A 36 -25.71 -3.01 5.85
N ASP A 37 -26.08 -1.76 5.58
CA ASP A 37 -25.22 -0.66 5.11
C ASP A 37 -23.76 -0.77 5.61
N THR A 38 -22.89 -1.28 4.73
CA THR A 38 -21.59 -1.82 5.14
C THR A 38 -20.57 -0.69 5.29
N VAL A 39 -20.44 -0.17 6.50
CA VAL A 39 -19.12 0.32 6.92
C VAL A 39 -18.16 -0.87 6.76
N PRO A 40 -17.11 -0.76 5.94
CA PRO A 40 -16.23 -1.90 5.68
C PRO A 40 -15.64 -2.38 7.01
N ASP A 41 -15.81 -3.67 7.33
CA ASP A 41 -15.23 -4.23 8.53
C ASP A 41 -13.71 -3.99 8.53
N VAL A 42 -13.17 -3.62 9.70
CA VAL A 42 -11.75 -3.24 9.85
C VAL A 42 -10.82 -4.38 9.42
N SER A 43 -11.23 -5.64 9.63
CA SER A 43 -10.48 -6.82 9.15
C SER A 43 -10.48 -6.90 7.61
N SER A 44 -11.64 -6.67 6.99
CA SER A 44 -11.78 -6.69 5.53
C SER A 44 -10.97 -5.58 4.84
N SER A 45 -10.97 -4.36 5.41
CA SER A 45 -10.17 -3.22 4.93
C SER A 45 -8.68 -3.51 5.02
N GLN A 46 -8.21 -4.06 6.16
CA GLN A 46 -6.81 -4.44 6.31
C GLN A 46 -6.36 -5.49 5.29
N LYS A 47 -7.22 -6.46 4.97
CA LYS A 47 -6.93 -7.46 3.95
C LYS A 47 -6.82 -6.85 2.55
N ALA A 48 -7.72 -5.92 2.22
CA ALA A 48 -7.66 -5.19 0.94
C ALA A 48 -6.39 -4.34 0.84
N ILE A 49 -6.04 -3.61 1.91
CA ILE A 49 -4.79 -2.83 1.99
C ILE A 49 -3.56 -3.73 1.82
N SER A 50 -3.51 -4.88 2.50
CA SER A 50 -2.40 -5.85 2.35
C SER A 50 -2.24 -6.30 0.90
N SER A 51 -3.35 -6.66 0.25
CA SER A 51 -3.31 -7.15 -1.14
C SER A 51 -2.77 -6.10 -2.12
N ILE A 52 -3.05 -4.82 -1.91
CA ILE A 52 -2.52 -3.73 -2.74
C ILE A 52 -1.06 -3.46 -2.41
N CYS A 53 -0.71 -3.41 -1.13
CA CYS A 53 0.65 -3.08 -0.73
C CYS A 53 1.65 -4.20 -1.04
N GLU A 54 1.23 -5.46 -1.07
CA GLU A 54 2.06 -6.60 -1.47
C GLU A 54 2.61 -6.46 -2.90
N THR A 55 1.90 -5.75 -3.78
CA THR A 55 2.35 -5.50 -5.17
C THR A 55 3.30 -4.30 -5.29
N THR A 56 3.66 -3.65 -4.19
CA THR A 56 4.55 -2.48 -4.18
C THR A 56 5.94 -2.85 -3.67
N ASP A 57 6.99 -2.19 -4.18
CA ASP A 57 8.37 -2.40 -3.71
C ASP A 57 8.56 -1.94 -2.26
N TYR A 58 7.78 -0.96 -1.81
CA TYR A 58 7.85 -0.37 -0.47
C TYR A 58 6.61 -0.70 0.37
N GLN A 59 6.39 -2.01 0.57
CA GLN A 59 5.19 -2.54 1.24
C GLN A 59 4.88 -1.84 2.56
N GLN A 60 5.87 -1.70 3.46
CA GLN A 60 5.64 -1.08 4.77
C GLN A 60 5.26 0.40 4.66
N THR A 61 5.86 1.14 3.73
CA THR A 61 5.49 2.54 3.47
C THR A 61 4.06 2.62 2.95
N CYS A 62 3.67 1.73 2.04
CA CYS A 62 2.29 1.63 1.55
C CYS A 62 1.31 1.33 2.70
N MET A 63 1.59 0.33 3.55
CA MET A 63 0.74 -0.01 4.70
C MET A 63 0.57 1.17 5.65
N ASN A 64 1.65 1.90 5.92
CA ASN A 64 1.62 3.08 6.79
C ASN A 64 0.83 4.24 6.15
N SER A 65 0.93 4.40 4.82
CA SER A 65 0.23 5.45 4.08
C SER A 65 -1.29 5.24 4.06
N LEU A 66 -1.72 3.97 4.11
CA LEU A 66 -3.12 3.57 4.11
C LEU A 66 -3.65 3.29 5.52
N ALA A 67 -2.81 3.41 6.55
CA ALA A 67 -3.21 3.15 7.92
C ALA A 67 -4.33 4.11 8.37
N GLY A 68 -5.39 3.56 8.94
CA GLY A 68 -6.56 4.32 9.39
C GLY A 68 -7.60 4.60 8.30
N HIS A 69 -7.34 4.22 7.04
CA HIS A 69 -8.35 4.24 5.99
C HIS A 69 -9.15 2.94 6.00
N ASN A 70 -10.48 3.05 6.01
CA ASN A 70 -11.40 1.91 6.00
C ASN A 70 -12.12 1.85 4.65
N SER A 71 -11.54 1.14 3.69
CA SER A 71 -12.18 0.83 2.42
C SER A 71 -11.74 -0.55 1.95
N THR A 72 -12.67 -1.28 1.34
CA THR A 72 -12.41 -2.53 0.60
C THR A 72 -12.37 -2.29 -0.91
N ASN A 73 -12.71 -1.09 -1.37
CA ASN A 73 -12.69 -0.72 -2.78
C ASN A 73 -11.25 -0.39 -3.21
N PRO A 74 -10.68 -1.13 -4.18
CA PRO A 74 -9.33 -0.87 -4.66
C PRO A 74 -9.13 0.54 -5.21
N LYS A 75 -10.17 1.15 -5.80
CA LYS A 75 -10.09 2.52 -6.34
C LYS A 75 -9.84 3.55 -5.24
N ASP A 76 -10.59 3.46 -4.14
CA ASP A 76 -10.45 4.38 -3.01
C ASP A 76 -9.06 4.25 -2.36
N LEU A 77 -8.58 3.02 -2.20
CA LEU A 77 -7.26 2.76 -1.62
C LEU A 77 -6.13 3.26 -2.55
N ILE A 78 -6.27 3.06 -3.86
CA ILE A 78 -5.32 3.60 -4.84
C ILE A 78 -5.34 5.14 -4.82
N GLU A 79 -6.51 5.77 -4.69
CA GLU A 79 -6.61 7.23 -4.56
C GLU A 79 -5.80 7.75 -3.38
N VAL A 80 -6.02 7.16 -2.20
CA VAL A 80 -5.31 7.53 -0.97
C VAL A 80 -3.80 7.31 -1.14
N ALA A 81 -3.39 6.19 -1.77
CA ALA A 81 -1.98 5.92 -2.01
C ALA A 81 -1.33 6.96 -2.95
N PHE A 82 -2.04 7.39 -4.00
CA PHE A 82 -1.56 8.45 -4.90
C PHE A 82 -1.46 9.80 -4.19
N GLN A 83 -2.44 10.15 -3.36
CA GLN A 83 -2.40 11.37 -2.54
C GLN A 83 -1.22 11.33 -1.55
N ALA A 84 -0.98 10.19 -0.90
CA ALA A 84 0.16 9.99 -0.02
C ALA A 84 1.49 10.15 -0.76
N ALA A 85 1.62 9.61 -1.97
CA ALA A 85 2.82 9.76 -2.79
C ALA A 85 3.13 11.24 -3.12
N VAL A 86 2.12 12.00 -3.56
CA VAL A 86 2.25 13.44 -3.80
C VAL A 86 2.67 14.18 -2.52
N ASN A 87 2.05 13.84 -1.39
CA ASN A 87 2.38 14.43 -0.10
C ASN A 87 3.84 14.15 0.30
N TYR A 88 4.32 12.91 0.14
CA TYR A 88 5.71 12.58 0.44
C TYR A 88 6.71 13.32 -0.44
N ILE A 89 6.41 13.54 -1.72
CA ILE A 89 7.27 14.32 -2.62
C ILE A 89 7.39 15.77 -2.09
N ASN A 90 6.25 16.40 -1.75
CA ASN A 90 6.25 17.76 -1.23
C ASN A 90 6.98 17.86 0.11
N GLN A 91 6.71 16.95 1.05
CA GLN A 91 7.39 16.91 2.34
C GLN A 91 8.90 16.69 2.19
N ALA A 92 9.33 15.83 1.26
CA ALA A 92 10.75 15.61 1.00
C ALA A 92 11.42 16.87 0.45
N ALA A 93 10.72 17.65 -0.39
CA ALA A 93 11.22 18.92 -0.90
C ALA A 93 11.32 19.98 0.21
N GLU A 94 10.26 20.15 1.02
CA GLU A 94 10.18 21.17 2.07
C GLU A 94 11.16 20.91 3.23
N ASN A 95 11.29 19.64 3.66
CA ASN A 95 12.07 19.27 4.84
C ASN A 95 13.55 18.98 4.55
N SER A 96 13.98 19.00 3.29
CA SER A 96 15.37 18.70 2.94
C SER A 96 16.28 19.89 3.22
N SER A 97 17.04 19.80 4.31
CA SER A 97 18.09 20.76 4.66
C SER A 97 19.15 20.88 3.55
N THR A 98 19.41 19.81 2.81
CA THR A 98 20.30 19.83 1.65
C THR A 98 19.75 20.74 0.55
N LEU A 99 18.47 20.61 0.19
CA LEU A 99 17.86 21.47 -0.83
C LEU A 99 17.84 22.93 -0.38
N GLN A 100 17.51 23.19 0.88
CA GLN A 100 17.55 24.54 1.45
C GLN A 100 18.97 25.14 1.40
N HIS A 101 20.01 24.34 1.64
CA HIS A 101 21.38 24.81 1.57
C HIS A 101 21.80 25.16 0.13
N LEU A 102 21.36 24.36 -0.86
CA LEU A 102 21.66 24.59 -2.29
C LEU A 102 21.06 25.91 -2.81
N GLU A 103 20.04 26.48 -2.16
CA GLU A 103 19.50 27.79 -2.54
C GLU A 103 20.48 28.96 -2.33
N THR A 104 21.54 28.75 -1.53
CA THR A 104 22.54 29.78 -1.24
C THR A 104 23.57 29.97 -2.35
N ASP A 105 23.78 28.95 -3.18
CA ASP A 105 24.66 29.02 -4.35
C ASP A 105 23.85 29.34 -5.62
N PRO A 106 24.20 30.39 -6.40
CA PRO A 106 23.42 30.78 -7.58
C PRO A 106 23.27 29.69 -8.65
N MET A 107 24.30 28.87 -8.86
CA MET A 107 24.28 27.80 -9.86
C MET A 107 23.39 26.64 -9.38
N ALA A 108 23.56 26.23 -8.13
CA ALA A 108 22.77 25.17 -7.51
C ALA A 108 21.30 25.57 -7.38
N LYS A 109 21.00 26.84 -7.05
CA LYS A 109 19.64 27.38 -7.01
C LYS A 109 18.95 27.27 -8.37
N SER A 110 19.64 27.62 -9.46
CA SER A 110 19.06 27.50 -10.80
C SER A 110 18.78 26.05 -11.17
N ALA A 111 19.69 25.12 -10.84
CA ALA A 111 19.47 23.69 -11.05
C ALA A 111 18.29 23.17 -10.20
N LEU A 112 18.19 23.61 -8.95
CA LEU A 112 17.12 23.25 -8.04
C LEU A 112 15.74 23.70 -8.55
N GLN A 113 15.64 24.89 -9.13
CA GLN A 113 14.40 25.37 -9.74
C GLN A 113 13.93 24.44 -10.88
N VAL A 114 14.86 23.98 -11.73
CA VAL A 114 14.53 23.02 -12.79
C VAL A 114 14.05 21.69 -12.20
N CYS A 115 14.69 21.21 -11.13
CA CYS A 115 14.26 20.00 -10.43
C CYS A 115 12.86 20.16 -9.81
N GLN A 116 12.56 21.32 -9.22
CA GLN A 116 11.24 21.63 -8.67
C GLN A 116 10.17 21.66 -9.78
N ASP A 117 10.46 22.29 -10.92
CA ASP A 117 9.57 22.29 -12.08
C ASP A 117 9.33 20.88 -12.64
N LEU A 118 10.36 20.03 -12.62
CA LEU A 118 10.24 18.64 -13.03
C LEU A 118 9.41 17.81 -12.04
N ALA A 119 9.63 17.99 -10.74
CA ALA A 119 8.84 17.34 -9.69
C ALA A 119 7.38 17.75 -9.74
N ASN A 120 7.09 19.04 -9.92
CA ASN A 120 5.73 19.55 -10.09
C ASN A 120 5.04 18.95 -11.33
N ARG A 121 5.79 18.81 -12.44
CA ARG A 121 5.27 18.11 -13.62
C ARG A 121 4.96 16.64 -13.34
N ALA A 122 5.84 15.93 -12.64
CA ALA A 122 5.60 14.56 -12.24
C ALA A 122 4.36 14.42 -11.33
N ILE A 123 4.15 15.35 -10.39
CA ILE A 123 2.94 15.40 -9.56
C ILE A 123 1.69 15.58 -10.43
N ASN A 124 1.71 16.52 -11.38
CA ASN A 124 0.60 16.75 -12.30
C ASN A 124 0.30 15.51 -13.16
N ASP A 125 1.35 14.82 -13.63
CA ASP A 125 1.20 13.59 -14.41
C ASP A 125 0.65 12.43 -13.56
N LEU A 126 1.04 12.32 -12.28
CA LEU A 126 0.45 11.38 -11.33
C LEU A 126 -1.04 11.66 -11.12
N GLN A 127 -1.41 12.92 -10.86
CA GLN A 127 -2.81 13.32 -10.68
C GLN A 127 -3.64 13.07 -11.92
N ARG A 128 -3.09 13.36 -13.11
CA ARG A 128 -3.75 13.09 -14.39
C ARG A 128 -3.92 11.60 -14.64
N SER A 129 -2.92 10.79 -14.27
CA SER A 129 -3.00 9.34 -14.40
C SER A 129 -4.09 8.77 -13.50
N PHE A 130 -4.18 9.26 -12.26
CA PHE A 130 -5.27 8.87 -11.36
C PHE A 130 -6.63 9.35 -11.87
N ALA A 131 -6.77 10.59 -12.32
CA ALA A 131 -8.04 11.09 -12.85
C ALA A 131 -8.52 10.32 -14.09
N LYS A 132 -7.59 9.79 -14.90
CA LYS A 132 -7.95 8.82 -15.93
C LYS A 132 -8.44 7.52 -15.29
N PHE A 133 -7.64 6.92 -14.40
CA PHE A 133 -7.95 5.67 -13.70
C PHE A 133 -9.32 5.68 -12.98
N SER A 134 -9.64 6.75 -12.26
CA SER A 134 -10.88 6.87 -11.47
C SER A 134 -12.14 6.94 -12.31
N ASN A 135 -12.04 7.51 -13.53
CA ASN A 135 -13.13 7.59 -14.49
C ASN A 135 -13.38 6.29 -15.27
N PHE A 136 -12.57 5.24 -15.06
CA PHE A 136 -12.78 3.94 -15.70
C PHE A 136 -13.69 3.03 -14.86
N ASP A 137 -14.73 2.49 -15.46
CA ASP A 137 -15.42 1.33 -14.91
C ASP A 137 -14.62 0.05 -15.19
N ILE A 138 -14.51 -0.81 -14.18
CA ILE A 138 -13.76 -2.09 -14.23
C ILE A 138 -14.30 -3.03 -15.34
N ILE A 139 -15.45 -2.71 -15.93
CA ILE A 139 -16.04 -3.40 -17.07
C ILE A 139 -15.18 -3.25 -18.35
N ASN A 140 -14.39 -2.17 -18.49
CA ASN A 140 -13.56 -1.89 -19.68
C ASN A 140 -12.05 -2.12 -19.45
N VAL A 141 -11.68 -3.03 -18.56
CA VAL A 141 -10.27 -3.39 -18.30
C VAL A 141 -9.52 -3.88 -19.54
N ASP A 142 -10.23 -4.45 -20.53
CA ASP A 142 -9.65 -4.95 -21.77
C ASP A 142 -8.97 -3.85 -22.59
N ASP A 143 -9.52 -2.63 -22.63
CA ASP A 143 -8.93 -1.51 -23.37
C ASP A 143 -7.59 -1.08 -22.75
N ILE A 144 -7.46 -1.13 -21.42
CA ILE A 144 -6.21 -0.83 -20.72
C ILE A 144 -5.20 -1.95 -20.91
N LEU A 145 -5.63 -3.21 -20.88
CA LEU A 145 -4.76 -4.34 -21.18
C LEU A 145 -4.26 -4.29 -22.63
N LEU A 146 -5.08 -3.81 -23.56
CA LEU A 146 -4.69 -3.56 -24.95
C LEU A 146 -3.66 -2.44 -25.06
N ASP A 147 -3.89 -1.29 -24.41
CA ASP A 147 -2.92 -0.18 -24.39
C ASP A 147 -1.60 -0.59 -23.72
N LEU A 148 -1.67 -1.33 -22.61
CA LEU A 148 -0.50 -1.91 -21.93
C LEU A 148 0.23 -2.86 -22.86
N LYS A 149 -0.47 -3.75 -23.56
CA LYS A 149 0.11 -4.70 -24.51
C LYS A 149 0.70 -4.04 -25.76
N ILE A 150 0.24 -2.84 -26.12
CA ILE A 150 0.81 -2.07 -27.22
C ILE A 150 2.10 -1.37 -26.79
N TRP A 151 2.18 -0.95 -25.52
CA TRP A 151 3.33 -0.22 -24.97
C TRP A 151 4.41 -1.10 -24.31
N LEU A 152 4.13 -2.38 -24.02
CA LEU A 152 5.06 -3.40 -23.49
C LEU A 152 5.38 -4.46 -24.55
#